data_AF-A0A8B2HYJ8-F1
#
_entry.id   AF-A0A8B2HYJ8-F1
#
_cell.length_a   1.000
_cell.length_b   1.000
_cell.length_c   1.000
_cell.angle_alpha   90.00
_cell.angle_beta   90.00
_cell.angle_gamma   90.00
#
_symmetry.space_group_name_H-M   'P 1'
#
loop_
_entity.id
_entity.type
_entity.pdbx_description
1 polymer ?
#
loop_
_entity_poly.entity_id
_entity_poly.type
_entity_poly.pdbx_seq_one_letter_code
_entity_poly.pdbx_strand_id
1 'polypeptide(L)'
;MVILNEERLPSLLTYKYYIRPNAHRLYGDYANRTKHQQNVHRILKILALNGPMTTWDMAKIRFPNDIEKIRSKEKEYRRLLVGRTDRGRHSDGILGLKLVLIDSISTKRNPGNKYRLSLFGILYCLDRLHLEKFEVDKMAKNYAVVLPLVFGNWDLLKSIIGDNVYNLSLLGKGLLFDNLHVLTIDNSEFYELIMFFNIKSNQLSQSLNETKIGELISLWFYITLLYFPNLKHEKKRKPSFMLKQIFKKRKNIEKWFLDYVDSAKKYYKERSNILEDVSFT
;
A
#
# COMPACT_ATOMS: atom_id res chain seq x y z
N MET A 1 5.67 -0.92 21.90
CA MET A 1 6.47 -0.42 20.76
C MET A 1 5.78 0.84 20.27
N VAL A 2 6.35 2.00 20.57
CA VAL A 2 5.80 3.30 20.18
C VAL A 2 6.16 3.54 18.71
N ILE A 3 5.16 3.69 17.84
CA ILE A 3 5.37 4.10 16.45
C ILE A 3 5.75 5.58 16.50
N LEU A 4 7.04 5.89 16.31
CA LEU A 4 7.56 7.26 16.32
C LEU A 4 7.70 7.75 14.88
N ASN A 5 6.56 8.18 14.33
CA ASN A 5 6.43 9.37 13.48
C ASN A 5 5.03 9.36 12.87
N GLU A 6 4.24 10.40 13.15
CA GLU A 6 3.04 10.74 12.36
C GLU A 6 3.48 11.31 10.99
N GLU A 7 4.31 10.57 10.26
CA GLU A 7 4.74 11.00 8.94
C GLU A 7 3.53 11.07 8.02
N ARG A 8 3.27 12.27 7.51
CA ARG A 8 2.19 12.49 6.57
C ARG A 8 2.60 11.99 5.19
N LEU A 9 1.77 11.15 4.60
CA LEU A 9 1.87 10.71 3.23
C LEU A 9 0.96 11.57 2.33
N PRO A 10 1.34 11.79 1.07
CA PRO A 10 0.41 12.32 0.07
C PRO A 10 -0.84 11.44 -0.11
N SER A 11 -1.84 11.92 -0.84
CA SER A 11 -3.06 11.15 -1.09
C SER A 11 -2.82 9.95 -2.04
N LEU A 12 -3.77 9.01 -2.11
CA LEU A 12 -3.72 7.91 -3.08
C LEU A 12 -3.73 8.39 -4.53
N LEU A 13 -4.34 9.55 -4.81
CA LEU A 13 -4.24 10.19 -6.12
C LEU A 13 -2.82 10.64 -6.43
N THR A 14 -2.15 11.28 -5.47
CA THR A 14 -0.73 11.65 -5.64
C THR A 14 0.13 10.41 -5.81
N TYR A 15 -0.17 9.33 -5.09
CA TYR A 15 0.50 8.05 -5.33
C TYR A 15 0.35 7.60 -6.78
N LYS A 16 -0.89 7.53 -7.27
CA LYS A 16 -1.21 7.05 -8.62
C LYS A 16 -0.60 7.92 -9.72
N TYR A 17 -0.78 9.23 -9.65
CA TYR A 17 -0.44 10.15 -10.75
C TYR A 17 0.98 10.71 -10.68
N TYR A 18 1.63 10.67 -9.51
CA TYR A 18 2.94 11.29 -9.33
C TYR A 18 3.98 10.32 -8.77
N ILE A 19 3.76 9.75 -7.58
CA ILE A 19 4.79 8.95 -6.90
C ILE A 19 5.09 7.68 -7.69
N ARG A 20 4.06 6.92 -8.07
CA ARG A 20 4.22 5.67 -8.81
C ARG A 20 4.89 5.89 -10.17
N PRO A 21 4.43 6.81 -11.06
CA PRO A 21 5.11 7.08 -12.31
C PRO A 21 6.57 7.52 -12.13
N ASN A 22 6.86 8.37 -11.14
CA ASN A 22 8.24 8.78 -10.85
C ASN A 22 9.10 7.63 -10.34
N ALA A 23 8.58 6.81 -9.42
CA ALA A 23 9.26 5.61 -8.94
C ALA A 23 9.53 4.63 -10.08
N HIS A 24 8.59 4.47 -11.01
CA HIS A 24 8.77 3.65 -12.21
C HIS A 24 9.85 4.20 -13.13
N ARG A 25 9.83 5.52 -13.37
CA ARG A 25 10.84 6.18 -14.21
C ARG A 25 12.24 6.04 -13.61
N LEU A 26 12.36 6.19 -12.29
CA LEU A 26 13.64 6.17 -11.60
C LEU A 26 14.16 4.75 -11.38
N TYR A 27 13.28 3.83 -10.98
CA TYR A 27 13.67 2.52 -10.46
C TYR A 27 13.06 1.34 -11.18
N GLY A 28 12.11 1.56 -12.09
CA GLY A 28 11.29 0.51 -12.70
C GLY A 28 12.08 -0.60 -13.38
N ASP A 29 11.37 -1.70 -13.62
CA ASP A 29 11.86 -2.86 -14.33
C ASP A 29 12.08 -2.59 -15.82
N TYR A 30 13.30 -2.16 -16.15
CA TYR A 30 13.84 -2.10 -17.51
C TYR A 30 14.66 -3.35 -17.79
N ALA A 31 14.66 -3.83 -19.04
CA ALA A 31 15.44 -5.01 -19.46
C ALA A 31 16.92 -4.94 -19.04
N ASN A 32 17.50 -3.73 -19.04
CA ASN A 32 18.85 -3.46 -18.57
C ASN A 32 18.84 -2.50 -17.37
N ARG A 33 18.64 -3.04 -16.16
CA ARG A 33 18.69 -2.21 -14.94
C ARG A 33 20.11 -1.73 -14.66
N THR A 34 20.27 -0.43 -14.43
CA THR A 34 21.54 0.12 -13.94
C THR A 34 21.88 -0.44 -12.56
N LYS A 35 23.17 -0.43 -12.18
CA LYS A 35 23.61 -0.85 -10.84
C LYS A 35 22.89 -0.08 -9.73
N HIS A 36 22.61 1.20 -9.96
CA HIS A 36 21.82 2.03 -9.05
C HIS A 36 20.41 1.45 -8.83
N GLN A 37 19.67 1.20 -9.92
CA GLN A 37 18.32 0.63 -9.87
C GLN A 37 18.29 -0.76 -9.22
N GLN A 38 19.26 -1.62 -9.56
CA GLN A 38 19.39 -2.94 -8.93
C GLN A 38 19.61 -2.83 -7.41
N ASN A 39 20.40 -1.87 -6.96
CA ASN A 39 20.64 -1.64 -5.53
C ASN A 39 19.39 -1.08 -4.84
N VAL A 40 18.65 -0.17 -5.47
CA VAL A 40 17.38 0.34 -4.93
C VAL A 40 16.36 -0.80 -4.78
N HIS A 41 16.17 -1.61 -5.83
CA HIS A 41 15.30 -2.79 -5.76
C HIS A 41 15.73 -3.76 -4.67
N ARG A 42 17.04 -3.94 -4.48
CA ARG A 42 17.57 -4.77 -3.40
C ARG A 42 17.23 -4.22 -2.02
N ILE A 43 17.38 -2.91 -1.80
CA ILE A 43 17.02 -2.26 -0.52
C ILE A 43 15.53 -2.44 -0.25
N LEU A 44 14.67 -2.15 -1.23
CA LEU A 44 13.21 -2.29 -1.10
C LEU A 44 12.82 -3.74 -0.81
N LYS A 45 13.42 -4.71 -1.50
CA LYS A 45 13.20 -6.14 -1.23
C LYS A 45 13.68 -6.57 0.15
N ILE A 46 14.84 -6.09 0.61
CA ILE A 46 15.34 -6.35 1.97
C ILE A 46 14.34 -5.84 3.01
N LEU A 47 13.84 -4.61 2.85
CA LEU A 47 12.86 -4.01 3.74
C LEU A 47 11.53 -4.78 3.72
N ALA A 48 11.01 -5.13 2.54
CA ALA A 48 9.80 -5.94 2.41
C ALA A 48 9.90 -7.25 3.20
N LEU A 49 11.01 -7.97 3.04
CA LEU A 49 11.19 -9.31 3.60
C LEU A 49 11.58 -9.33 5.07
N ASN A 50 12.08 -8.24 5.64
CA ASN A 50 12.66 -8.25 6.98
C ASN A 50 12.18 -7.10 7.89
N GLY A 51 11.33 -6.20 7.39
CA GLY A 51 10.72 -5.12 8.17
C GLY A 51 11.69 -3.96 8.49
N PRO A 52 11.38 -3.15 9.52
CA PRO A 52 12.16 -1.98 9.88
C PRO A 52 13.59 -2.31 10.33
N MET A 53 14.61 -1.69 9.72
CA MET A 53 16.01 -1.93 10.08
C MET A 53 16.97 -0.81 9.69
N THR A 54 18.20 -0.86 10.24
CA THR A 54 19.27 0.07 9.88
C THR A 54 19.93 -0.32 8.55
N THR A 55 20.61 0.63 7.90
CA THR A 55 21.45 0.35 6.71
C THR A 55 22.56 -0.66 6.98
N TRP A 56 23.05 -0.71 8.23
CA TRP A 56 24.03 -1.69 8.67
C TRP A 56 23.46 -3.11 8.69
N ASP A 57 22.26 -3.28 9.25
CA ASP A 57 21.57 -4.56 9.28
C ASP A 57 21.20 -5.04 7.86
N MET A 58 20.80 -4.11 6.97
CA MET A 58 20.59 -4.41 5.55
C MET A 58 21.86 -4.96 4.88
N ALA A 59 23.02 -4.35 5.16
CA ALA A 59 24.29 -4.80 4.59
C ALA A 59 24.70 -6.18 5.15
N LYS A 60 24.47 -6.41 6.44
CA LYS A 60 24.75 -7.68 7.11
C LYS A 60 23.99 -8.88 6.56
N ILE A 61 22.77 -8.69 6.04
CA ILE A 61 22.00 -9.78 5.41
C ILE A 61 22.81 -10.47 4.29
N ARG A 62 23.63 -9.71 3.55
CA ARG A 62 24.40 -10.25 2.42
C ARG A 62 25.85 -10.59 2.77
N PHE A 63 26.42 -9.89 3.75
CA PHE A 63 27.84 -9.98 4.09
C PHE A 63 28.02 -10.24 5.59
N PRO A 64 27.44 -11.31 6.16
CA PRO A 64 27.36 -11.49 7.61
C PRO A 64 28.72 -11.50 8.31
N ASN A 65 29.75 -12.00 7.61
CA ASN A 65 31.09 -12.21 8.16
C ASN A 65 32.16 -11.25 7.59
N ASP A 66 31.78 -10.27 6.76
CA ASP A 66 32.71 -9.38 6.06
C ASP A 66 32.46 -7.91 6.47
N ILE A 67 33.16 -7.48 7.52
CA ILE A 67 32.97 -6.15 8.15
C ILE A 67 33.30 -5.02 7.17
N GLU A 68 34.32 -5.17 6.34
CA GLU A 68 34.72 -4.15 5.38
C GLU A 68 33.67 -3.96 4.28
N LYS A 69 33.15 -5.06 3.74
CA LYS A 69 32.02 -4.99 2.79
C LYS A 69 30.77 -4.44 3.44
N ILE A 70 30.48 -4.80 4.70
CA ILE A 70 29.35 -4.21 5.44
C ILE A 70 29.49 -2.69 5.50
N ARG A 71 30.63 -2.16 5.94
CA ARG A 71 30.88 -0.71 6.03
C ARG A 71 30.70 0.00 4.69
N SER A 72 31.28 -0.57 3.63
CA SER A 72 31.16 -0.02 2.27
C SER A 72 29.71 0.01 1.80
N LYS A 73 28.97 -1.09 2.01
CA LYS A 73 27.57 -1.24 1.57
C LYS A 73 26.59 -0.42 2.39
N GLU A 74 26.83 -0.29 3.68
CA GLU A 74 26.04 0.57 4.57
C GLU A 74 26.10 2.03 4.07
N LYS A 75 27.29 2.54 3.75
CA LYS A 75 27.47 3.89 3.17
C LYS A 75 26.76 4.04 1.83
N GLU A 76 26.81 3.02 0.97
CA GLU A 76 26.10 3.00 -0.31
C GLU A 76 24.57 3.03 -0.11
N TYR A 77 24.03 2.19 0.77
CA TYR A 77 22.60 2.13 1.06
C TYR A 77 22.08 3.42 1.68
N ARG A 78 22.85 4.04 2.58
CA ARG A 78 22.49 5.33 3.17
C ARG A 78 22.34 6.43 2.12
N ARG A 79 23.27 6.49 1.15
CA ARG A 79 23.20 7.44 0.02
C ARG A 79 21.99 7.18 -0.88
N LEU A 80 21.61 5.92 -1.09
CA LEU A 80 20.41 5.58 -1.88
C LEU A 80 19.11 5.92 -1.14
N LEU A 81 19.07 5.72 0.17
CA LEU A 81 17.90 6.03 0.99
C LEU A 81 17.70 7.54 1.17
N VAL A 82 18.73 8.24 1.63
CA VAL A 82 18.65 9.65 2.02
C VAL A 82 18.87 10.60 0.83
N GLY A 83 19.67 10.17 -0.14
CA GLY A 83 20.19 11.03 -1.20
C GLY A 83 21.60 11.52 -0.89
N ARG A 84 22.16 12.32 -1.81
CA ARG A 84 23.47 12.96 -1.62
C ARG A 84 23.58 14.21 -2.46
N THR A 85 24.48 15.10 -2.08
CA THR A 85 24.91 16.23 -2.90
C THR A 85 26.36 16.00 -3.32
N ASP A 86 26.60 15.95 -4.63
CA ASP A 86 27.95 15.86 -5.18
C ASP A 86 28.20 17.06 -6.10
N ARG A 87 29.30 17.79 -5.86
CA ARG A 87 29.74 18.92 -6.70
C ARG A 87 28.61 19.92 -7.01
N GLY A 88 27.82 20.26 -5.99
CA GLY A 88 26.69 21.20 -6.11
C GLY A 88 25.40 20.63 -6.70
N ARG A 89 25.38 19.36 -7.16
CA ARG A 89 24.15 18.70 -7.65
C ARG A 89 23.59 17.76 -6.59
N HIS A 90 22.34 17.99 -6.20
CA HIS A 90 21.61 17.09 -5.32
C HIS A 90 21.00 15.92 -6.10
N SER A 91 21.08 14.71 -5.55
CA SER A 91 20.40 13.52 -6.02
C SER A 91 19.48 13.02 -4.92
N ASP A 92 18.18 13.02 -5.19
CA ASP A 92 17.16 12.59 -4.24
C ASP A 92 17.31 11.10 -3.91
N GLY A 93 17.10 10.78 -2.63
CA GLY A 93 17.01 9.41 -2.16
C GLY A 93 15.59 8.84 -2.22
N ILE A 94 15.48 7.55 -1.93
CA ILE A 94 14.19 6.82 -1.87
C ILE A 94 13.21 7.47 -0.86
N LEU A 95 13.73 8.10 0.22
CA LEU A 95 12.92 8.86 1.18
C LEU A 95 12.17 10.03 0.53
N GLY A 96 12.77 10.69 -0.46
CA GLY A 96 12.16 11.84 -1.16
C GLY A 96 10.89 11.46 -1.92
N LEU A 97 10.83 10.22 -2.42
CA LEU A 97 9.65 9.66 -3.10
C LEU A 97 8.64 9.03 -2.13
N LYS A 98 8.90 9.07 -0.82
CA LYS A 98 8.02 8.49 0.21
C LYS A 98 7.75 6.99 0.03
N LEU A 99 8.67 6.25 -0.59
CA LEU A 99 8.60 4.77 -0.63
C LEU A 99 9.15 4.13 0.65
N VAL A 100 10.05 4.84 1.32
CA VAL A 100 10.62 4.45 2.61
C VAL A 100 10.44 5.61 3.58
N LEU A 101 10.24 5.32 4.86
CA LEU A 101 10.17 6.29 5.94
C LEU A 101 11.21 5.95 7.02
N ILE A 102 11.53 6.93 7.85
CA ILE A 102 12.31 6.71 9.07
C ILE A 102 11.33 6.22 10.14
N ASP A 103 11.55 5.01 10.63
CA ASP A 103 10.67 4.34 11.59
C ASP A 103 11.01 4.70 13.05
N SER A 104 12.30 4.70 13.36
CA SER A 104 12.82 4.92 14.71
C SER A 104 14.33 5.11 14.66
N ILE A 105 14.92 5.52 15.79
CA ILE A 105 16.37 5.56 15.96
C ILE A 105 16.80 4.29 16.70
N SER A 106 17.71 3.52 16.12
CA SER A 106 18.36 2.41 16.82
C SER A 106 19.28 2.96 17.90
N THR A 107 19.15 2.48 19.14
CA THR A 107 20.05 2.83 20.25
C THR A 107 21.20 1.83 20.44
N LYS A 108 21.28 0.77 19.62
CA LYS A 108 22.30 -0.28 19.75
C LYS A 108 23.62 0.11 19.11
N ARG A 109 24.72 0.12 19.89
CA ARG A 109 26.16 0.25 19.56
C ARG A 109 26.60 1.43 18.68
N ASN A 110 25.74 2.01 17.85
CA ASN A 110 25.87 3.30 17.17
C ASN A 110 24.46 3.80 16.83
N PRO A 111 24.08 5.02 17.23
CA PRO A 111 22.78 5.57 16.90
C PRO A 111 22.62 5.68 15.38
N GLY A 112 21.53 5.14 14.85
CA GLY A 112 21.28 5.12 13.41
C GLY A 112 19.80 4.97 13.10
N ASN A 113 19.35 5.63 12.03
CA ASN A 113 17.97 5.55 11.58
C ASN A 113 17.62 4.11 11.19
N LYS A 114 16.51 3.61 11.72
CA LYS A 114 15.80 2.46 11.19
C LYS A 114 14.84 2.94 10.11
N TYR A 115 14.87 2.24 8.99
CA TYR A 115 14.07 2.53 7.83
C TYR A 115 13.05 1.43 7.63
N ARG A 116 11.85 1.78 7.16
CA ARG A 116 10.82 0.83 6.76
C ARG A 116 10.14 1.26 5.48
N LEU A 117 9.51 0.34 4.76
CA LEU A 117 8.58 0.70 3.70
C LEU A 117 7.45 1.56 4.27
N SER A 118 7.08 2.60 3.53
CA SER A 118 5.78 3.25 3.69
C SER A 118 4.70 2.36 3.09
N LEU A 119 3.43 2.74 3.28
CA LEU A 119 2.34 2.15 2.50
C LEU A 119 2.56 2.24 0.97
N PHE A 120 3.13 3.34 0.47
CA PHE A 120 3.45 3.47 -0.96
C PHE A 120 4.63 2.61 -1.40
N GLY A 121 5.60 2.39 -0.50
CA GLY A 121 6.67 1.42 -0.68
C GLY A 121 6.14 0.00 -0.80
N ILE A 122 5.20 -0.39 0.07
CA ILE A 122 4.52 -1.69 0.01
C ILE A 122 3.81 -1.86 -1.33
N LEU A 123 3.00 -0.87 -1.74
CA LEU A 123 2.29 -0.90 -3.02
C LEU A 123 3.25 -0.99 -4.22
N TYR A 124 4.35 -0.22 -4.22
CA TYR A 124 5.39 -0.30 -5.25
C TYR A 124 6.06 -1.68 -5.29
N CYS A 125 6.35 -2.27 -4.13
CA CYS A 125 6.95 -3.60 -4.05
C CYS A 125 6.04 -4.67 -4.67
N LEU A 126 4.73 -4.59 -4.38
CA LEU A 126 3.72 -5.48 -4.97
C LEU A 126 3.58 -5.31 -6.48
N ASP A 127 3.84 -4.12 -7.03
CA ASP A 127 3.77 -3.85 -8.46
C ASP A 127 5.04 -4.31 -9.22
N ARG A 128 6.24 -3.98 -8.70
CA ARG A 128 7.48 -4.00 -9.51
C ARG A 128 8.57 -4.95 -9.07
N LEU A 129 8.50 -5.51 -7.87
CA LEU A 129 9.56 -6.42 -7.40
C LEU A 129 9.33 -7.89 -7.75
N HIS A 130 8.21 -8.21 -8.40
CA HIS A 130 7.81 -9.59 -8.75
C HIS A 130 7.95 -10.54 -7.55
N LEU A 131 7.44 -10.10 -6.40
CA LEU A 131 7.52 -10.87 -5.16
C LEU A 131 6.71 -12.16 -5.31
N GLU A 132 7.29 -13.28 -4.90
CA GLU A 132 6.55 -14.53 -4.82
C GLU A 132 5.52 -14.49 -3.68
N LYS A 133 4.51 -15.35 -3.72
CA LYS A 133 3.44 -15.38 -2.70
C LYS A 133 3.97 -15.49 -1.28
N PHE A 134 4.98 -16.34 -1.06
CA PHE A 134 5.61 -16.49 0.26
C PHE A 134 6.36 -15.23 0.70
N GLU A 135 6.92 -14.47 -0.25
CA GLU A 135 7.57 -13.18 0.01
C GLU A 135 6.55 -12.12 0.41
N VAL A 136 5.39 -12.11 -0.25
CA VAL A 136 4.26 -11.25 0.12
C VAL A 136 3.72 -11.62 1.50
N ASP A 137 3.61 -12.92 1.83
CA ASP A 137 3.19 -13.38 3.16
C ASP A 137 4.16 -12.89 4.26
N LYS A 138 5.47 -12.97 3.98
CA LYS A 138 6.51 -12.46 4.90
C LYS A 138 6.40 -10.94 5.06
N MET A 139 6.17 -10.20 3.97
CA MET A 139 5.93 -8.76 4.02
C MET A 139 4.67 -8.42 4.81
N ALA A 140 3.57 -9.14 4.61
CA ALA A 140 2.34 -8.92 5.36
C ALA A 140 2.56 -9.08 6.87
N LYS A 141 3.30 -10.13 7.29
CA LYS A 141 3.68 -10.31 8.69
C LYS A 141 4.49 -9.15 9.25
N ASN A 142 5.50 -8.68 8.51
CA ASN A 142 6.38 -7.58 8.96
C ASN A 142 5.65 -6.24 9.05
N TYR A 143 4.65 -6.02 8.20
CA TYR A 143 3.92 -4.76 8.08
C TYR A 143 2.49 -4.84 8.62
N ALA A 144 2.19 -5.85 9.44
CA ALA A 144 0.89 -6.07 10.07
C ALA A 144 0.40 -4.86 10.89
N VAL A 145 1.33 -4.15 11.54
CA VAL A 145 1.00 -2.95 12.34
C VAL A 145 0.76 -1.71 11.44
N VAL A 146 1.38 -1.66 10.26
CA VAL A 146 1.27 -0.53 9.33
C VAL A 146 -0.02 -0.60 8.50
N LEU A 147 -0.47 -1.80 8.14
CA LEU A 147 -1.73 -2.03 7.43
C LEU A 147 -2.62 -3.03 8.21
N PRO A 148 -3.15 -2.65 9.38
CA PRO A 148 -3.75 -3.60 10.33
C PRO A 148 -5.03 -4.30 9.82
N LEU A 149 -5.86 -3.61 9.05
CA LEU A 149 -7.13 -4.18 8.56
C LEU A 149 -6.94 -5.21 7.44
N VAL A 150 -5.77 -5.23 6.79
CA VAL A 150 -5.43 -6.21 5.75
C VAL A 150 -4.29 -7.11 6.21
N PHE A 151 -3.07 -6.56 6.38
CA PHE A 151 -1.89 -7.34 6.79
C PHE A 151 -2.00 -7.85 8.23
N GLY A 152 -2.58 -7.08 9.15
CA GLY A 152 -2.87 -7.56 10.51
C GLY A 152 -3.90 -8.70 10.57
N ASN A 153 -4.61 -8.96 9.47
CA ASN A 153 -5.58 -10.04 9.34
C ASN A 153 -5.22 -11.00 8.19
N TRP A 154 -3.97 -11.01 7.73
CA TRP A 154 -3.55 -11.69 6.50
C TRP A 154 -3.89 -13.19 6.48
N ASP A 155 -3.51 -13.92 7.53
CA ASP A 155 -3.76 -15.37 7.62
C ASP A 155 -5.26 -15.70 7.65
N LEU A 156 -6.04 -14.88 8.37
CA LEU A 156 -7.49 -15.00 8.42
C LEU A 156 -8.08 -14.77 7.03
N LEU A 157 -7.71 -13.67 6.37
CA LEU A 157 -8.20 -13.33 5.04
C LEU A 157 -7.85 -14.45 4.07
N LYS A 158 -6.60 -14.92 4.06
CA LYS A 158 -6.13 -16.01 3.20
C LYS A 158 -6.92 -17.30 3.43
N SER A 159 -7.31 -17.60 4.66
CA SER A 159 -8.17 -18.77 4.97
C SER A 159 -9.59 -18.68 4.39
N ILE A 160 -10.10 -17.48 4.11
CA ILE A 160 -11.47 -17.25 3.63
C ILE A 160 -11.51 -17.00 2.12
N ILE A 161 -10.61 -16.13 1.63
CA ILE A 161 -10.62 -15.67 0.23
C ILE A 161 -9.48 -16.28 -0.61
N GLY A 162 -8.64 -17.13 -0.01
CA GLY A 162 -7.54 -17.81 -0.70
C GLY A 162 -6.56 -16.83 -1.32
N ASP A 163 -6.19 -17.11 -2.57
CA ASP A 163 -5.26 -16.29 -3.34
C ASP A 163 -5.76 -14.87 -3.65
N ASN A 164 -7.05 -14.58 -3.43
CA ASN A 164 -7.58 -13.24 -3.66
C ASN A 164 -6.98 -12.18 -2.73
N VAL A 165 -6.32 -12.57 -1.63
CA VAL A 165 -5.53 -11.63 -0.80
C VAL A 165 -4.44 -10.91 -1.60
N TYR A 166 -3.88 -11.56 -2.62
CA TYR A 166 -2.80 -11.01 -3.44
C TYR A 166 -3.30 -9.94 -4.45
N ASN A 167 -4.62 -9.76 -4.59
CA ASN A 167 -5.20 -8.72 -5.44
C ASN A 167 -4.93 -7.29 -4.94
N LEU A 168 -4.40 -7.13 -3.71
CA LEU A 168 -3.81 -5.87 -3.26
C LEU A 168 -2.73 -5.34 -4.24
N SER A 169 -2.06 -6.22 -4.99
CA SER A 169 -1.14 -5.85 -6.08
C SER A 169 -1.79 -5.05 -7.20
N LEU A 170 -3.10 -5.19 -7.45
CA LEU A 170 -3.81 -4.39 -8.45
C LEU A 170 -3.84 -2.91 -8.04
N LEU A 171 -4.02 -2.62 -6.75
CA LEU A 171 -3.89 -1.26 -6.23
C LEU A 171 -2.46 -0.73 -6.40
N GLY A 172 -1.46 -1.59 -6.19
CA GLY A 172 -0.05 -1.27 -6.47
C GLY A 172 0.19 -0.84 -7.91
N LYS A 173 -0.52 -1.46 -8.86
CA LYS A 173 -0.51 -1.11 -10.29
C LYS A 173 -1.22 0.22 -10.61
N GLY A 174 -1.75 0.93 -9.59
CA GLY A 174 -2.47 2.18 -9.77
C GLY A 174 -3.90 2.00 -10.30
N LEU A 175 -4.45 0.78 -10.23
CA LEU A 175 -5.83 0.49 -10.62
C LEU A 175 -6.77 0.91 -9.49
N LEU A 176 -7.13 2.20 -9.45
CA LEU A 176 -8.11 2.72 -8.50
C LEU A 176 -9.56 2.50 -8.96
N PHE A 177 -9.77 1.81 -10.08
CA PHE A 177 -11.09 1.67 -10.71
C PHE A 177 -11.76 3.03 -10.94
N ASP A 178 -11.00 3.99 -11.45
CA ASP A 178 -11.45 5.34 -11.77
C ASP A 178 -12.08 5.45 -13.17
N ASN A 179 -11.80 4.48 -14.05
CA ASN A 179 -12.45 4.33 -15.36
C ASN A 179 -13.50 3.22 -15.31
N LEU A 180 -14.57 3.42 -14.52
CA LEU A 180 -15.63 2.43 -14.35
C LEU A 180 -16.52 2.26 -15.60
N HIS A 181 -16.42 3.14 -16.59
CA HIS A 181 -17.14 3.01 -17.86
C HIS A 181 -16.81 1.71 -18.62
N VAL A 182 -15.68 1.05 -18.29
CA VAL A 182 -15.29 -0.26 -18.83
C VAL A 182 -16.03 -1.41 -18.14
N LEU A 183 -16.59 -1.16 -16.95
CA LEU A 183 -17.35 -2.14 -16.20
C LEU A 183 -18.81 -2.04 -16.61
N THR A 184 -19.25 -2.94 -17.49
CA THR A 184 -20.66 -3.15 -17.85
C THR A 184 -21.44 -3.78 -16.69
N ILE A 185 -21.39 -3.16 -15.51
CA ILE A 185 -22.02 -3.64 -14.28
C ILE A 185 -22.93 -2.54 -13.75
N ASP A 186 -24.01 -2.31 -14.47
CA ASP A 186 -25.12 -1.50 -13.97
C ASP A 186 -25.71 -2.19 -12.71
N ASN A 187 -26.02 -1.40 -11.69
CA ASN A 187 -26.67 -1.84 -10.44
C ASN A 187 -25.88 -2.88 -9.61
N SER A 188 -24.60 -2.64 -9.29
CA SER A 188 -23.86 -3.48 -8.33
C SER A 188 -23.42 -2.71 -7.09
N GLU A 189 -23.42 -3.36 -5.92
CA GLU A 189 -22.92 -2.75 -4.68
C GLU A 189 -21.43 -2.39 -4.81
N PHE A 190 -20.69 -3.15 -5.62
CA PHE A 190 -19.31 -2.80 -5.95
C PHE A 190 -19.22 -1.42 -6.62
N TYR A 191 -20.02 -1.20 -7.67
CA TYR A 191 -19.98 0.04 -8.46
C TYR A 191 -20.29 1.27 -7.59
N GLU A 192 -21.34 1.21 -6.77
CA GLU A 192 -21.69 2.33 -5.90
C GLU A 192 -20.63 2.60 -4.84
N LEU A 193 -20.11 1.55 -4.20
CA LEU A 193 -19.10 1.73 -3.15
C LEU A 193 -17.77 2.23 -3.71
N ILE A 194 -17.34 1.75 -4.89
CA ILE A 194 -16.09 2.22 -5.50
C ILE A 194 -16.22 3.64 -6.07
N MET A 195 -17.40 4.03 -6.56
CA MET A 195 -17.68 5.42 -6.94
C MET A 195 -17.61 6.36 -5.74
N PHE A 196 -18.30 6.01 -4.65
CA PHE A 196 -18.22 6.77 -3.41
C PHE A 196 -16.80 6.82 -2.85
N PHE A 197 -16.03 5.73 -2.97
CA PHE A 197 -14.60 5.70 -2.61
C PHE A 197 -13.81 6.73 -3.39
N ASN A 198 -13.96 6.76 -4.72
CA ASN A 198 -13.26 7.71 -5.58
C ASN A 198 -13.63 9.16 -5.24
N ILE A 199 -14.92 9.46 -5.03
CA ILE A 199 -15.38 10.79 -4.62
C ILE A 199 -14.69 11.20 -3.31
N LYS A 200 -14.74 10.34 -2.29
CA LYS A 200 -14.16 10.59 -0.97
C LYS A 200 -12.64 10.70 -1.02
N SER A 201 -11.96 9.88 -1.82
CA SER A 201 -10.51 9.93 -1.96
C SER A 201 -10.04 11.19 -2.69
N ASN A 202 -10.82 11.67 -3.66
CA ASN A 202 -10.47 12.85 -4.46
C ASN A 202 -10.64 14.16 -3.69
N GLN A 203 -11.57 14.19 -2.73
CA GLN A 203 -11.75 15.33 -1.82
C GLN A 203 -10.57 15.51 -0.83
N LEU A 204 -9.72 14.49 -0.69
CA LEU A 204 -8.55 14.54 0.20
C LEU A 204 -7.34 15.10 -0.56
N SER A 205 -7.31 16.43 -0.71
CA SER A 205 -6.21 17.17 -1.37
C SER A 205 -4.97 17.37 -0.49
N GLN A 206 -5.04 17.06 0.80
CA GLN A 206 -3.97 17.30 1.77
C GLN A 206 -3.15 16.05 2.10
N SER A 207 -1.95 16.26 2.63
CA SER A 207 -1.14 15.19 3.21
C SER A 207 -1.86 14.57 4.42
N LEU A 208 -1.99 13.25 4.41
CA LEU A 208 -2.73 12.46 5.40
C LEU A 208 -1.78 11.69 6.29
N ASN A 209 -2.17 11.47 7.55
CA ASN A 209 -1.46 10.51 8.40
C ASN A 209 -1.46 9.13 7.71
N GLU A 210 -0.34 8.40 7.77
CA GLU A 210 -0.20 7.06 7.20
C GLU A 210 -1.34 6.11 7.63
N THR A 211 -1.84 6.23 8.87
CA THR A 211 -3.01 5.44 9.34
C THR A 211 -4.25 5.66 8.45
N LYS A 212 -4.55 6.91 8.08
CA LYS A 212 -5.68 7.23 7.20
C LYS A 212 -5.47 6.70 5.78
N ILE A 213 -4.24 6.73 5.27
CA ILE A 213 -3.91 6.08 3.98
C ILE A 213 -4.12 4.57 4.09
N GLY A 214 -3.74 3.96 5.21
CA GLY A 214 -3.95 2.55 5.49
C GLY A 214 -5.44 2.17 5.49
N GLU A 215 -6.29 3.03 6.07
CA GLU A 215 -7.75 2.87 6.01
C GLU A 215 -8.27 2.94 4.58
N LEU A 216 -7.82 3.91 3.77
CA LEU A 216 -8.23 4.01 2.36
C LEU A 216 -7.80 2.80 1.53
N ILE A 217 -6.56 2.34 1.69
CA ILE A 217 -6.05 1.12 1.05
C ILE A 217 -6.91 -0.09 1.47
N SER A 218 -7.27 -0.16 2.74
CA SER A 218 -8.10 -1.24 3.27
C SER A 218 -9.52 -1.18 2.70
N LEU A 219 -10.14 0.01 2.63
CA LEU A 219 -11.47 0.18 2.03
C LEU A 219 -11.47 -0.27 0.59
N TRP A 220 -10.50 0.19 -0.20
CA TRP A 220 -10.32 -0.25 -1.57
C TRP A 220 -10.22 -1.78 -1.62
N PHE A 221 -9.40 -2.41 -0.77
CA PHE A 221 -9.26 -3.86 -0.75
C PHE A 221 -10.59 -4.57 -0.50
N TYR A 222 -11.34 -4.20 0.54
CA TYR A 222 -12.61 -4.83 0.88
C TYR A 222 -13.70 -4.58 -0.17
N ILE A 223 -13.77 -3.39 -0.76
CA ILE A 223 -14.69 -3.09 -1.87
C ILE A 223 -14.37 -3.98 -3.06
N THR A 224 -13.10 -4.15 -3.43
CA THR A 224 -12.72 -5.00 -4.58
C THR A 224 -13.04 -6.47 -4.39
N LEU A 225 -13.20 -6.95 -3.15
CA LEU A 225 -13.73 -8.29 -2.90
C LEU A 225 -15.12 -8.48 -3.53
N LEU A 226 -15.93 -7.42 -3.64
CA LEU A 226 -17.26 -7.43 -4.27
C LEU A 226 -17.22 -7.60 -5.78
N TYR A 227 -16.12 -7.23 -6.44
CA TYR A 227 -16.03 -7.17 -7.89
C TYR A 227 -15.84 -8.53 -8.56
N PHE A 228 -15.19 -9.50 -7.89
CA PHE A 228 -14.61 -10.68 -8.56
C PHE A 228 -15.60 -11.45 -9.45
N PRO A 229 -15.52 -11.31 -10.79
CA PRO A 229 -16.49 -11.90 -11.71
C PRO A 229 -16.39 -13.44 -11.77
N ASN A 230 -15.18 -13.97 -11.53
CA ASN A 230 -14.90 -15.42 -11.51
C ASN A 230 -15.56 -16.16 -10.33
N LEU A 231 -16.14 -15.43 -9.37
CA LEU A 231 -16.82 -16.00 -8.21
C LEU A 231 -18.34 -16.10 -8.38
N LYS A 232 -18.89 -15.67 -9.53
CA LYS A 232 -20.34 -15.61 -9.75
C LYS A 232 -21.01 -16.98 -9.92
N HIS A 233 -20.26 -18.04 -10.23
CA HIS A 233 -20.83 -19.35 -10.60
C HIS A 233 -20.97 -20.38 -9.45
N GLU A 234 -20.47 -20.09 -8.24
CA GLU A 234 -20.64 -20.98 -7.06
C GLU A 234 -21.27 -20.24 -5.87
N LYS A 235 -22.42 -20.74 -5.35
CA LYS A 235 -23.13 -20.11 -4.22
C LYS A 235 -22.25 -19.90 -2.97
N LYS A 236 -21.28 -20.79 -2.71
CA LYS A 236 -20.32 -20.71 -1.58
C LYS A 236 -19.16 -19.75 -1.83
N ARG A 237 -18.98 -19.26 -3.06
CA ARG A 237 -17.90 -18.34 -3.44
C ARG A 237 -18.39 -16.94 -3.74
N LYS A 238 -19.70 -16.66 -3.66
CA LYS A 238 -20.22 -15.29 -3.88
C LYS A 238 -19.47 -14.26 -3.03
N PRO A 239 -19.05 -13.13 -3.60
CA PRO A 239 -18.34 -12.07 -2.88
C PRO A 239 -18.95 -11.64 -1.54
N SER A 240 -20.28 -11.47 -1.51
CA SER A 240 -21.02 -11.10 -0.31
C SER A 240 -20.98 -12.18 0.79
N PHE A 241 -20.84 -13.45 0.43
CA PHE A 241 -20.68 -14.54 1.38
C PHE A 241 -19.28 -14.54 2.01
N MET A 242 -18.23 -14.27 1.21
CA MET A 242 -16.86 -14.15 1.73
C MET A 242 -16.73 -13.01 2.74
N LEU A 243 -17.28 -11.82 2.42
CA LEU A 243 -17.31 -10.69 3.36
C LEU A 243 -18.06 -11.04 4.65
N LYS A 244 -19.22 -11.71 4.55
CA LYS A 244 -19.96 -12.19 5.73
C LYS A 244 -19.12 -13.13 6.59
N GLN A 245 -18.30 -14.01 6.01
CA GLN A 245 -17.40 -14.87 6.79
C GLN A 245 -16.31 -14.08 7.52
N ILE A 246 -15.74 -13.07 6.86
CA ILE A 246 -14.74 -12.19 7.47
C ILE A 246 -15.38 -11.44 8.65
N PHE A 247 -16.54 -10.83 8.43
CA PHE A 247 -17.28 -10.05 9.43
C PHE A 247 -17.71 -10.88 10.64
N LYS A 248 -18.14 -12.12 10.43
CA LYS A 248 -18.42 -13.07 11.52
C LYS A 248 -17.22 -13.30 12.44
N LYS A 249 -16.00 -13.39 11.87
CA LYS A 249 -14.76 -13.64 12.63
C LYS A 249 -14.08 -12.36 13.15
N ARG A 250 -14.43 -11.19 12.60
CA ARG A 250 -13.84 -9.87 12.93
C ARG A 250 -14.90 -8.78 12.96
N LYS A 251 -15.54 -8.63 14.12
CA LYS A 251 -16.58 -7.63 14.37
C LYS A 251 -16.11 -6.18 14.25
N ASN A 252 -14.84 -5.91 14.56
CA ASN A 252 -14.24 -4.59 14.37
C ASN A 252 -14.17 -4.20 12.88
N ILE A 253 -13.81 -5.15 12.00
CA ILE A 253 -13.77 -4.92 10.54
C ILE A 253 -15.20 -4.76 10.00
N GLU A 254 -16.14 -5.58 10.48
CA GLU A 254 -17.56 -5.45 10.13
C GLU A 254 -18.10 -4.06 10.44
N LYS A 255 -17.95 -3.60 11.69
CA LYS A 255 -18.43 -2.28 12.11
C LYS A 255 -17.81 -1.17 11.27
N TRP A 256 -16.48 -1.16 11.16
CA TRP A 256 -15.75 -0.15 10.39
C TRP A 256 -16.17 -0.10 8.91
N PHE A 257 -16.38 -1.27 8.28
CA PHE A 257 -16.81 -1.32 6.87
C PHE A 257 -18.27 -0.90 6.71
N LEU A 258 -19.16 -1.30 7.63
CA LEU A 258 -20.57 -0.91 7.59
C LEU A 258 -20.76 0.59 7.85
N ASP A 259 -19.98 1.20 8.73
CA ASP A 259 -19.98 2.66 8.93
C ASP A 259 -19.66 3.40 7.61
N TYR A 260 -18.75 2.84 6.79
CA TYR A 260 -18.47 3.36 5.45
C TYR A 260 -19.63 3.15 4.47
N VAL A 261 -20.26 1.97 4.48
CA VAL A 261 -21.45 1.68 3.65
C VAL A 261 -22.61 2.61 4.00
N ASP A 262 -22.86 2.87 5.28
CA ASP A 262 -23.92 3.77 5.71
C ASP A 262 -23.61 5.23 5.36
N SER A 263 -22.34 5.63 5.39
CA SER A 263 -21.90 6.92 4.85
C SER A 263 -22.18 7.04 3.35
N ALA A 264 -21.95 5.97 2.58
CA ALA A 264 -22.25 5.93 1.15
C ALA A 264 -23.77 6.06 0.90
N LYS A 265 -24.58 5.27 1.62
CA LYS A 265 -26.05 5.36 1.52
C LYS A 265 -26.57 6.77 1.81
N LYS A 266 -26.05 7.40 2.87
CA LYS A 266 -26.42 8.77 3.24
C LYS A 266 -26.07 9.75 2.11
N TYR A 267 -24.85 9.68 1.58
CA TYR A 267 -24.40 10.52 0.47
C TYR A 267 -25.30 10.39 -0.76
N TYR A 268 -25.64 9.17 -1.19
CA TYR A 268 -26.48 8.96 -2.36
C TYR A 268 -27.94 9.37 -2.13
N LYS A 269 -28.48 9.15 -0.92
CA LYS A 269 -29.82 9.62 -0.56
C LYS A 269 -29.92 11.15 -0.62
N GLU A 270 -28.96 11.85 -0.03
CA GLU A 270 -28.89 13.32 -0.07
C GLU A 270 -28.77 13.85 -1.51
N ARG A 271 -27.97 13.17 -2.34
CA ARG A 271 -27.79 13.54 -3.76
C ARG A 271 -29.05 13.33 -4.61
N SER A 272 -29.83 12.29 -4.33
CA SER A 272 -31.12 12.05 -5.01
C SER A 272 -32.09 13.20 -4.77
N ASN A 273 -32.18 13.66 -3.51
CA ASN A 273 -33.07 14.76 -3.13
C ASN A 273 -32.70 16.08 -3.82
N ILE A 274 -31.40 16.38 -3.99
CA ILE A 274 -30.96 17.60 -4.71
C ILE A 274 -31.46 17.63 -6.16
N LEU A 275 -31.55 16.47 -6.82
CA LEU A 275 -32.02 16.41 -8.20
C LEU A 275 -33.55 16.47 -8.32
N GLU A 276 -34.28 16.13 -7.25
CA GLU A 276 -35.73 16.34 -7.17
C GLU A 276 -36.08 17.83 -7.08
N ASP A 277 -35.24 18.63 -6.41
CA ASP A 277 -35.40 20.09 -6.30
C ASP A 277 -35.11 20.83 -7.62
N VAL A 278 -34.45 20.19 -8.59
CA VAL A 278 -34.27 20.70 -9.96
C VAL A 278 -35.42 20.20 -10.84
N SER A 279 -36.66 20.45 -10.40
CA SER A 279 -37.83 20.30 -11.25
C SER A 279 -37.95 21.54 -12.15
N PHE A 280 -37.75 21.38 -13.45
CA PHE A 280 -38.09 22.41 -14.44
C PHE A 280 -39.62 22.45 -14.59
N THR A 281 -40.30 23.16 -13.69
CA THR A 281 -41.61 23.75 -13.96
C THR A 281 -41.44 25.07 -14.67
#